data_AF-A0A6I2KT69-F1
#
_entry.id   AF-A0A6I2KT69-F1
#
_cell.length_a   1.000
_cell.length_b   1.000
_cell.length_c   1.000
_cell.angle_alpha   90.00
_cell.angle_beta   90.00
_cell.angle_gamma   90.00
#
_symmetry.space_group_name_H-M   'P 1'
#
loop_
_entity.id
_entity.type
_entity.pdbx_description
1 polymer ?
#
loop_
_entity_poly.entity_id
_entity_poly.type
_entity_poly.pdbx_seq_one_letter_code
_entity_poly.pdbx_strand_id
1 'polypeptide(L)'
;MTSHQLQRARSTLAECARWLVVGRISNYEFDDAVPSSPDPTVSAIYEYFWMLYCDMREYRLTGPDELSPLERDKAVRCILFLKSGLPYSWPVLSRAQSALLTLLNLLTLGAAGRIYSRRVSVAGDVVYWPFISESQYAQALQAPAYLAGGAKLTQ
;
A
#
# COMPACT_ATOMS: atom_id res chain seq x y z
N MET A 1 -19.65 10.60 -1.70
CA MET A 1 -18.39 11.36 -1.85
C MET A 1 -18.15 11.64 -3.33
N THR A 2 -17.64 12.82 -3.66
CA THR A 2 -17.30 13.20 -5.04
C THR A 2 -15.94 12.62 -5.45
N SER A 3 -15.69 12.46 -6.75
CA SER A 3 -14.38 12.05 -7.29
C SER A 3 -13.23 12.90 -6.73
N HIS A 4 -13.44 14.21 -6.59
CA HIS A 4 -12.47 15.14 -6.02
C HIS A 4 -12.13 14.83 -4.55
N GLN A 5 -13.11 14.42 -3.73
CA GLN A 5 -12.87 14.04 -2.34
C GLN A 5 -12.06 12.74 -2.22
N LEU A 6 -12.32 11.75 -3.10
CA LEU A 6 -11.55 10.50 -3.14
C LEU A 6 -10.09 10.78 -3.56
N GLN A 7 -9.90 11.61 -4.58
CA GLN A 7 -8.56 11.99 -5.04
C GLN A 7 -7.76 12.79 -3.99
N ARG A 8 -8.45 13.62 -3.19
CA ARG A 8 -7.83 14.31 -2.05
C ARG A 8 -7.34 13.29 -1.01
N ALA A 9 -8.17 12.32 -0.63
CA ALA A 9 -7.79 11.29 0.34
C ALA A 9 -6.58 10.47 -0.13
N ARG A 10 -6.55 10.07 -1.42
CA ARG A 10 -5.37 9.41 -2.02
C ARG A 10 -4.12 10.28 -1.97
N SER A 11 -4.26 11.57 -2.24
CA SER A 11 -3.12 12.50 -2.25
C SER A 11 -2.56 12.73 -0.85
N THR A 12 -3.43 12.85 0.16
CA THR A 12 -3.02 12.93 1.57
C THR A 12 -2.28 11.66 1.99
N LEU A 13 -2.85 10.48 1.72
CA LEU A 13 -2.17 9.21 2.03
C LEU A 13 -0.81 9.11 1.33
N ALA A 14 -0.69 9.53 0.06
CA ALA A 14 0.58 9.48 -0.67
C ALA A 14 1.65 10.36 -0.04
N GLU A 15 1.27 11.54 0.45
CA GLU A 15 2.19 12.48 1.10
C GLU A 15 2.64 11.97 2.47
N CYS A 16 1.69 11.53 3.31
CA CYS A 16 2.00 10.95 4.62
C CYS A 16 2.86 9.68 4.47
N ALA A 17 2.51 8.80 3.53
CA ALA A 17 3.28 7.59 3.26
C ALA A 17 4.72 7.91 2.82
N ARG A 18 4.90 8.93 1.98
CA ARG A 18 6.24 9.41 1.61
C ARG A 18 7.01 9.86 2.84
N TRP A 19 6.40 10.66 3.72
CA TRP A 19 7.07 11.13 4.94
C TRP A 19 7.41 9.99 5.90
N LEU A 20 6.52 8.99 6.04
CA LEU A 20 6.76 7.81 6.85
C LEU A 20 7.96 7.00 6.32
N VAL A 21 7.99 6.70 5.02
CA VAL A 21 9.04 5.88 4.37
C VAL A 21 10.42 6.52 4.46
N VAL A 22 10.51 7.85 4.49
CA VAL A 22 11.78 8.57 4.68
C VAL A 22 12.08 8.89 6.16
N GLY A 23 11.25 8.40 7.09
CA GLY A 23 11.42 8.59 8.53
C GLY A 23 11.19 10.02 9.02
N ARG A 24 10.49 10.86 8.25
CA ARG A 24 10.21 12.25 8.62
C ARG A 24 9.12 12.35 9.68
N ILE A 25 8.12 11.46 9.63
CA ILE A 25 7.06 11.33 10.63
C ILE A 25 7.12 9.96 11.31
N SER A 26 6.60 9.85 12.53
CA SER A 26 6.43 8.58 13.23
C SER A 26 5.26 7.75 12.65
N ASN A 27 5.19 6.48 13.03
CA ASN A 27 4.03 5.62 12.77
C ASN A 27 2.73 6.21 13.34
N TYR A 28 2.75 6.80 14.53
CA TYR A 28 1.55 7.42 15.13
C TYR A 28 1.15 8.71 14.40
N GLU A 29 2.12 9.58 14.07
CA GLU A 29 1.85 10.78 13.26
C GLU A 29 1.29 10.40 11.87
N PHE A 30 1.71 9.26 11.31
CA PHE A 30 1.14 8.71 10.08
C PHE A 30 -0.31 8.25 10.28
N ASP A 31 -0.59 7.43 11.30
CA ASP A 31 -1.95 6.95 11.60
C ASP A 31 -2.95 8.10 11.82
N ASP A 32 -2.53 9.14 12.56
CA ASP A 32 -3.36 10.31 12.84
C ASP A 32 -3.63 11.18 11.58
N ALA A 33 -2.70 11.18 10.62
CA ALA A 33 -2.80 12.02 9.42
C ALA A 33 -3.62 11.38 8.29
N VAL A 34 -3.81 10.05 8.30
CA VAL A 34 -4.52 9.34 7.22
C VAL A 34 -6.03 9.61 7.30
N PRO A 35 -6.64 10.16 6.25
CA PRO A 35 -8.07 10.47 6.28
C PRO A 35 -8.91 9.20 6.14
N SER A 36 -9.99 9.11 6.93
CA SER A 36 -11.04 8.12 6.67
C SER A 36 -11.66 8.34 5.30
N SER A 37 -11.72 7.29 4.48
CA SER A 37 -12.21 7.36 3.10
C SER A 37 -12.91 6.05 2.71
N PRO A 38 -14.05 6.09 2.00
CA PRO A 38 -14.68 4.92 1.41
C PRO A 38 -13.96 4.44 0.14
N ASP A 39 -12.88 5.13 -0.28
CA ASP A 39 -12.07 4.71 -1.41
C ASP A 39 -11.31 3.41 -1.09
N PRO A 40 -11.57 2.30 -1.81
CA PRO A 40 -10.89 1.02 -1.56
C PRO A 40 -9.38 1.13 -1.72
N THR A 41 -8.88 2.04 -2.56
CA THR A 41 -7.44 2.30 -2.69
C THR A 41 -6.82 2.79 -1.39
N VAL A 42 -7.49 3.70 -0.69
CA VAL A 42 -6.98 4.28 0.56
C VAL A 42 -6.91 3.21 1.63
N SER A 43 -7.98 2.44 1.81
CA SER A 43 -8.01 1.35 2.80
C SER A 43 -6.95 0.29 2.53
N ALA A 44 -6.86 -0.20 1.29
CA ALA A 44 -5.95 -1.29 0.97
C ALA A 44 -4.47 -0.90 1.05
N ILE A 45 -4.14 0.33 0.64
CA ILE A 45 -2.76 0.82 0.73
C ILE A 45 -2.41 1.19 2.17
N TYR A 46 -3.32 1.80 2.93
CA TYR A 46 -3.12 2.03 4.36
C TYR A 46 -2.85 0.74 5.11
N GLU A 47 -3.65 -0.31 4.88
CA GLU A 47 -3.45 -1.62 5.51
C GLU A 47 -2.07 -2.21 5.20
N TYR A 48 -1.58 -2.04 3.97
CA TYR A 48 -0.20 -2.41 3.64
C TYR A 48 0.84 -1.61 4.45
N PHE A 49 0.70 -0.29 4.57
CA PHE A 49 1.62 0.53 5.36
C PHE A 49 1.58 0.18 6.84
N TRP A 50 0.39 -0.06 7.39
CA TRP A 50 0.19 -0.47 8.79
C TRP A 50 0.95 -1.76 9.12
N MET A 51 1.00 -2.72 8.19
CA MET A 51 1.78 -3.95 8.34
C MET A 51 3.31 -3.75 8.32
N LEU A 52 3.81 -2.56 7.97
CA LEU A 52 5.25 -2.26 7.98
C LEU A 52 5.76 -1.81 9.35
N TYR A 53 4.88 -1.58 10.32
CA TYR A 53 5.26 -1.18 11.67
C TYR A 53 4.44 -1.88 12.76
N CYS A 54 4.93 -1.78 13.99
CA CYS A 54 4.25 -2.18 15.20
C CYS A 54 3.51 -0.98 15.78
N ASP A 55 2.26 -1.15 16.17
CA ASP A 55 1.43 -0.10 16.78
C ASP A 55 1.60 0.01 18.30
N MET A 56 2.40 -0.87 18.91
CA MET A 56 2.61 -0.90 20.37
C MET A 56 3.58 0.17 20.90
N ARG A 57 4.30 0.88 20.02
CA ARG A 57 5.19 1.98 20.39
C ARG A 57 5.28 3.01 19.27
N GLU A 58 5.61 4.25 19.62
CA GLU A 58 5.89 5.30 18.65
C GLU A 58 7.36 5.27 18.19
N TYR A 59 7.60 5.29 16.87
CA TYR A 59 8.94 5.35 16.28
C TYR A 59 8.91 5.79 14.81
N ARG A 60 10.09 6.01 14.24
CA ARG A 60 10.31 6.35 12.81
C ARG A 60 10.97 5.18 12.11
N LEU A 61 10.67 4.99 10.82
CA LEU A 61 11.21 3.89 10.00
C LEU A 61 12.68 4.14 9.59
N THR A 62 13.55 4.21 10.58
CA THR A 62 14.98 4.54 10.46
C THR A 62 15.81 3.72 11.45
N GLY A 63 17.08 3.50 11.14
CA GLY A 63 17.98 2.79 12.05
C GLY A 63 17.51 1.34 12.26
N PRO A 64 17.32 0.87 13.52
CA PRO A 64 16.86 -0.49 13.79
C PRO A 64 15.48 -0.83 13.20
N ASP A 65 14.67 0.20 12.93
CA ASP A 65 13.30 0.10 12.43
C ASP A 65 13.20 0.44 10.93
N GLU A 66 14.34 0.47 10.23
CA GLU A 66 14.37 0.77 8.80
C GLU A 66 13.72 -0.33 7.95
N LEU A 67 12.98 0.09 6.92
CA LEU A 67 12.42 -0.82 5.91
C LEU A 67 13.53 -1.53 5.14
N SER A 68 13.34 -2.83 4.91
CA SER A 68 14.17 -3.57 3.97
C SER A 68 14.06 -2.98 2.56
N PRO A 69 15.05 -3.21 1.67
CA PRO A 69 14.98 -2.73 0.29
C PRO A 69 13.72 -3.17 -0.46
N LEU A 70 13.22 -4.38 -0.19
CA LEU A 70 12.02 -4.93 -0.82
C LEU A 70 10.75 -4.21 -0.33
N GLU A 71 10.64 -3.96 0.98
CA GLU A 71 9.52 -3.19 1.55
C GLU A 71 9.54 -1.76 1.05
N ARG A 72 10.72 -1.14 0.98
CA ARG A 72 10.89 0.22 0.45
C ARG A 72 10.46 0.31 -1.01
N ASP A 73 10.84 -0.63 -1.87
CA ASP A 73 10.41 -0.66 -3.29
C ASP A 73 8.88 -0.75 -3.41
N LYS A 74 8.27 -1.67 -2.67
CA LYS A 74 6.82 -1.86 -2.68
C LYS A 74 6.08 -0.64 -2.09
N ALA A 75 6.61 -0.01 -1.05
CA ALA A 75 6.07 1.23 -0.50
C ALA A 75 6.13 2.40 -1.51
N VAL A 76 7.25 2.56 -2.21
CA VAL A 76 7.42 3.55 -3.29
C VAL A 76 6.40 3.31 -4.41
N ARG A 77 6.19 2.05 -4.79
CA ARG A 77 5.19 1.67 -5.79
C ARG A 77 3.76 1.99 -5.35
N CYS A 78 3.44 1.82 -4.06
CA CYS A 78 2.14 2.22 -3.52
C CYS A 78 1.93 3.73 -3.59
N ILE A 79 2.95 4.52 -3.24
CA ILE A 79 2.93 5.98 -3.36
C ILE A 79 2.70 6.40 -4.81
N LEU A 80 3.38 5.75 -5.75
CA LEU A 80 3.17 5.98 -7.19
C LEU A 80 1.73 5.68 -7.61
N PHE A 81 1.18 4.54 -7.19
CA PHE A 81 -0.19 4.16 -7.51
C PHE A 81 -1.22 5.17 -6.99
N LEU A 82 -1.07 5.64 -5.75
CA LEU A 82 -1.95 6.67 -5.17
C LEU A 82 -2.00 7.95 -6.01
N LYS A 83 -0.90 8.30 -6.69
CA LYS A 83 -0.80 9.47 -7.56
C LYS A 83 -1.13 9.21 -9.03
N SER A 84 -1.23 7.95 -9.45
CA SER A 84 -1.51 7.55 -10.84
C SER A 84 -2.93 7.88 -11.32
N GLY A 85 -3.90 8.02 -10.39
CA GLY A 85 -5.31 8.17 -10.72
C GLY A 85 -6.01 6.89 -11.22
N LEU A 86 -5.30 5.76 -11.29
CA LEU A 86 -5.88 4.48 -11.71
C LEU A 86 -6.93 3.96 -10.71
N PRO A 87 -7.99 3.27 -11.16
CA PRO A 87 -8.93 2.61 -10.28
C PRO A 87 -8.25 1.41 -9.60
N TYR A 88 -8.64 1.12 -8.37
CA TYR A 88 -8.17 -0.07 -7.65
C TYR A 88 -9.07 -1.25 -7.95
N SER A 89 -8.48 -2.31 -8.49
CA SER A 89 -9.20 -3.47 -9.03
C SER A 89 -8.94 -4.76 -8.25
N TRP A 90 -8.07 -4.73 -7.23
CA TRP A 90 -7.84 -5.89 -6.39
C TRP A 90 -9.01 -6.10 -5.42
N PRO A 91 -9.35 -7.36 -5.08
CA PRO A 91 -10.40 -7.65 -4.11
C PRO A 91 -10.07 -7.05 -2.74
N VAL A 92 -10.98 -6.26 -2.18
CA VAL A 92 -10.90 -5.77 -0.80
C VAL A 92 -11.76 -6.68 0.08
N LEU A 93 -11.15 -7.29 1.09
CA LEU A 93 -11.89 -8.04 2.09
C LEU A 93 -12.49 -7.08 3.11
N SER A 94 -13.74 -7.31 3.49
CA SER A 94 -14.29 -6.69 4.70
C SER A 94 -13.58 -7.24 5.95
N ARG A 95 -13.62 -6.50 7.07
CA ARG A 95 -13.06 -6.98 8.36
C ARG A 95 -13.60 -8.36 8.75
N ALA A 96 -14.88 -8.61 8.52
CA ALA A 96 -15.51 -9.91 8.79
C ALA A 96 -14.96 -11.00 7.87
N GLN A 97 -14.76 -10.72 6.59
CA GLN A 97 -14.15 -11.66 5.65
C GLN A 97 -12.68 -11.93 5.97
N SER A 98 -11.92 -10.92 6.40
CA SER A 98 -10.54 -11.07 6.86
C SER A 98 -10.46 -11.95 8.12
N ALA A 99 -11.29 -11.68 9.13
CA ALA A 99 -11.37 -12.50 10.34
C ALA A 99 -11.77 -13.96 10.05
N LEU A 100 -12.75 -14.17 9.16
CA LEU A 100 -13.15 -15.50 8.71
C LEU A 100 -12.01 -16.20 7.98
N LEU A 101 -11.31 -15.50 7.08
CA LEU A 101 -10.17 -16.07 6.36
C LEU A 101 -9.08 -16.48 7.34
N THR A 102 -8.76 -15.67 8.35
CA THR A 102 -7.80 -16.01 9.41
C THR A 102 -8.21 -17.27 10.17
N LEU A 103 -9.47 -17.36 10.61
CA LEU A 103 -9.99 -18.54 11.28
C LEU A 103 -9.90 -19.79 10.38
N LEU A 104 -10.33 -19.68 9.13
CA LEU A 104 -10.23 -20.77 8.16
C LEU A 104 -8.78 -21.16 7.90
N ASN A 105 -7.86 -20.19 7.85
CA ASN A 105 -6.45 -20.45 7.62
C ASN A 105 -5.84 -21.25 8.78
N LEU A 106 -6.27 -20.99 10.02
CA LEU A 106 -5.90 -21.80 11.19
C LEU A 106 -6.49 -23.22 11.10
N LEU A 107 -7.80 -23.33 10.83
CA LEU A 107 -8.50 -24.62 10.74
C LEU A 107 -8.01 -25.50 9.58
N THR A 108 -7.50 -24.88 8.52
CA THR A 108 -7.04 -25.58 7.31
C THR A 108 -5.52 -25.61 7.16
N LEU A 109 -4.78 -25.30 8.23
CA LEU A 109 -3.31 -25.31 8.26
C LEU A 109 -2.69 -24.54 7.06
N GLY A 110 -3.20 -23.34 6.79
CA GLY A 110 -2.73 -22.48 5.72
C GLY A 110 -3.40 -22.69 4.35
N ALA A 111 -4.22 -23.74 4.17
CA ALA A 111 -4.76 -24.07 2.85
C ALA A 111 -5.78 -23.04 2.33
N ALA A 112 -6.66 -22.53 3.20
CA ALA A 112 -7.63 -21.50 2.84
C ALA A 112 -6.96 -20.22 2.34
N GLY A 113 -5.89 -19.77 3.02
CA GLY A 113 -5.08 -18.63 2.58
C GLY A 113 -4.44 -18.85 1.22
N ARG A 114 -3.83 -20.03 0.99
CA ARG A 114 -3.25 -20.38 -0.32
C ARG A 114 -4.29 -20.36 -1.45
N ILE A 115 -5.50 -20.89 -1.20
CA ILE A 115 -6.59 -20.88 -2.18
C ILE A 115 -7.05 -19.45 -2.45
N TYR A 116 -7.22 -18.64 -1.40
CA TYR A 116 -7.58 -17.23 -1.55
C TYR A 116 -6.54 -16.47 -2.37
N SER A 117 -5.24 -16.60 -2.04
CA SER A 117 -4.17 -15.95 -2.81
C SER A 117 -4.18 -16.34 -4.28
N ARG A 118 -4.44 -17.62 -4.61
CA ARG A 118 -4.58 -18.09 -6.00
C ARG A 118 -5.80 -17.49 -6.72
N ARG A 119 -6.89 -17.23 -6.00
CA ARG A 119 -8.07 -16.57 -6.57
C ARG A 119 -7.82 -15.08 -6.79
N VAL A 120 -7.14 -14.44 -5.84
CA VAL A 120 -6.77 -13.02 -5.94
C VAL A 120 -5.79 -12.79 -7.07
N SER A 121 -4.85 -13.71 -7.33
CA SER A 121 -3.94 -13.62 -8.46
C SER A 121 -4.61 -13.71 -9.83
N VAL A 122 -5.91 -14.04 -9.91
CA VAL A 122 -6.69 -13.92 -11.16
C VAL A 122 -6.98 -12.44 -11.49
N ALA A 123 -7.00 -11.55 -10.49
CA ALA A 123 -7.26 -10.12 -10.70
C ALA A 123 -6.11 -9.39 -11.40
N GLY A 124 -4.89 -9.94 -11.33
CA GLY A 124 -3.70 -9.33 -11.91
C GLY A 124 -2.42 -10.00 -11.44
N ASP A 125 -1.30 -9.49 -11.92
CA ASP A 125 0.01 -9.95 -11.50
C ASP A 125 0.37 -9.37 -10.12
N VAL A 126 0.42 -10.26 -9.12
CA VAL A 126 0.68 -9.90 -7.71
C VAL A 126 2.05 -9.26 -7.55
N VAL A 127 3.01 -9.57 -8.43
CA VAL A 127 4.34 -8.97 -8.41
C VAL A 127 4.27 -7.46 -8.58
N TYR A 128 3.26 -6.93 -9.27
CA TYR A 128 3.08 -5.49 -9.54
C TYR A 128 2.07 -4.79 -8.64
N TRP A 129 1.49 -5.48 -7.64
CA TRP A 129 0.56 -4.86 -6.70
C TRP A 129 1.13 -3.54 -6.15
N PRO A 130 0.33 -2.45 -6.07
CA PRO A 130 -1.13 -2.36 -6.27
C PRO A 130 -1.59 -2.22 -7.73
N PHE A 131 -0.69 -2.18 -8.70
CA PHE A 131 -1.06 -2.26 -10.12
C PHE A 131 -1.52 -3.69 -10.45
N ILE A 132 -2.39 -3.85 -11.46
CA ILE A 132 -2.84 -5.20 -11.89
C ILE A 132 -1.90 -5.84 -12.92
N SER A 133 -0.96 -5.07 -13.48
CA SER A 133 -0.04 -5.55 -14.52
C SER A 133 1.22 -4.69 -14.61
N GLU A 134 2.26 -5.25 -15.23
CA GLU A 134 3.48 -4.55 -15.57
C GLU A 134 3.21 -3.30 -16.41
N SER A 135 2.30 -3.39 -17.39
CA SER A 135 2.02 -2.27 -18.30
C SER A 135 1.41 -1.07 -17.58
N GLN A 136 0.52 -1.28 -16.61
CA GLN A 136 0.00 -0.19 -15.79
C GLN A 136 1.09 0.44 -14.91
N TYR A 137 1.97 -0.39 -14.33
CA TYR A 137 3.08 0.11 -13.55
C TYR A 137 4.04 0.94 -14.40
N ALA A 138 4.42 0.42 -15.57
CA ALA A 138 5.27 1.10 -16.55
C ALA A 138 4.65 2.43 -17.04
N GLN A 139 3.33 2.47 -17.23
CA GLN A 139 2.61 3.70 -17.58
C GLN A 139 2.72 4.75 -16.47
N ALA A 140 2.52 4.35 -15.21
CA ALA A 140 2.62 5.27 -14.08
C ALA A 140 4.04 5.83 -13.90
N LEU A 141 5.07 5.05 -14.24
CA LEU A 141 6.47 5.50 -14.20
C LEU A 141 6.79 6.62 -15.22
N GLN A 142 5.98 6.82 -16.26
CA GLN A 142 6.20 7.90 -17.24
C GLN A 142 5.95 9.30 -16.65
N ALA A 143 5.19 9.41 -15.56
CA ALA A 143 4.92 10.67 -14.88
C ALA A 143 4.99 10.48 -13.35
N PRO A 144 6.19 10.23 -12.79
CA PRO A 144 6.35 9.72 -11.44
C PRO A 144 6.25 10.87 -10.42
N ALA A 145 5.01 11.28 -10.12
CA ALA A 145 4.72 12.25 -9.08
C ALA A 145 5.40 11.85 -7.76
N TYR A 146 6.04 12.80 -7.10
CA TYR A 146 6.85 12.62 -5.90
C TYR A 146 8.17 11.82 -6.04
N LEU A 147 8.46 11.17 -7.17
CA LEU A 147 9.66 10.32 -7.33
C LEU A 147 10.67 10.85 -8.35
N ALA A 148 10.41 11.99 -8.99
CA ALA A 148 11.27 12.60 -10.01
C ALA A 148 12.69 13.01 -9.54
N GLY A 149 13.00 12.94 -8.25
CA GLY A 149 14.31 13.28 -7.69
C GLY A 149 15.34 12.13 -7.66
N GLY A 150 14.96 10.91 -8.01
CA GLY A 150 15.80 9.71 -7.86
C GLY A 150 16.55 9.21 -9.10
N ALA A 151 16.33 9.80 -10.29
CA ALA A 151 16.88 9.33 -11.56
C ALA A 151 18.38 9.70 -11.79
N LYS A 152 19.23 9.59 -10.76
CA LYS A 152 20.68 9.74 -10.89
C LYS A 152 21.46 8.74 -10.03
N LEU A 153 21.30 7.44 -10.29
CA LEU A 153 22.23 6.35 -9.96
C LEU A 153 21.90 5.27 -11.00
N THR A 154 22.62 5.04 -12.10
CA THR A 154 24.05 4.73 -12.26
C THR A 154 24.40 4.94 -13.75
N GLN A 155 25.53 5.57 -14.06
CA GLN A 155 26.27 5.33 -15.30
C GLN A 155 27.27 4.22 -15.06
#